data_AF-F0V9K7-F1
#
_entry.id   AF-F0V9K7-F1
#
_cell.length_a   1.000
_cell.length_b   1.000
_cell.length_c   1.000
_cell.angle_alpha   90.00
_cell.angle_beta   90.00
_cell.angle_gamma   90.00
#
_symmetry.space_group_name_H-M   'P 1'
#
loop_
_entity.id
_entity.type
_entity.pdbx_description
1 polymer ?
#
loop_
_entity_poly.entity_id
_entity_poly.type
_entity_poly.pdbx_seq_one_letter_code
_entity_poly.pdbx_strand_id
1 'polypeptide(L)'
;MRLAILVADVNPNELNHEQVFESLKKANLSMVECAELTAATLQDVPTETAAYVKFACQRNWTEAEDVRLQKVYDAADFILNLGRPGPGEEGETRAHDRANMTAFDSSFKFFFTRPERFALRPDHVATTAVIGELGNELGMGRLINCVKENVEYGEDIGCNVPADLTLVATTANWGAWGLSAMLTLLSTAAGEKTSAESLLPDVLSQKLILKTLVEEGARCGLTWTRDEIIDRFESEENWKFLNELRQLTFSFLKSIQGQNSATGHRSHGERVGY
;
A
#
# COMPACT_ATOMS: atom_id res chain seq x y z
N MET A 1 5.08 10.59 -9.86
CA MET A 1 3.96 10.23 -8.97
C MET A 1 4.22 10.83 -7.61
N ARG A 2 3.21 11.35 -6.91
CA ARG A 2 3.34 11.77 -5.51
C ARG A 2 2.49 10.87 -4.64
N LEU A 3 2.96 10.57 -3.43
CA LEU A 3 2.34 9.58 -2.56
C LEU A 3 1.79 10.26 -1.30
N ALA A 4 0.56 9.90 -0.95
CA ALA A 4 -0.06 10.21 0.33
C ALA A 4 -0.38 8.92 1.07
N ILE A 5 -0.06 8.86 2.36
CA ILE A 5 -0.40 7.75 3.26
C ILE A 5 -1.45 8.24 4.25
N LEU A 6 -2.58 7.52 4.31
CA LEU A 6 -3.68 7.84 5.21
C LEU A 6 -3.60 6.93 6.42
N VAL A 7 -3.52 7.53 7.61
CA VAL A 7 -3.36 6.80 8.88
C VAL A 7 -4.63 6.98 9.70
N ALA A 8 -5.21 5.86 10.14
CA ALA A 8 -6.30 5.86 11.11
C ALA A 8 -5.71 6.00 12.52
N ASP A 9 -6.10 7.04 13.25
CA ASP A 9 -5.72 7.26 14.65
C ASP A 9 -6.81 6.69 15.56
N VAL A 10 -6.50 5.54 16.14
CA VAL A 10 -7.40 4.79 17.00
C VAL A 10 -7.31 5.33 18.43
N ASN A 11 -6.12 5.71 18.91
CA ASN A 11 -5.85 6.25 20.23
C ASN A 11 -4.38 6.77 20.29
N PRO A 12 -4.12 8.04 20.63
CA PRO A 12 -2.76 8.59 20.67
C PRO A 12 -1.83 7.93 21.71
N ASN A 13 -2.36 7.09 22.61
CA ASN A 13 -1.60 6.43 23.68
C ASN A 13 -1.23 4.97 23.40
N GLU A 14 -1.69 4.36 22.30
CA GLU A 14 -1.50 2.91 22.05
C GLU A 14 -0.32 2.59 21.12
N LEU A 15 -0.05 3.48 20.17
CA LEU A 15 1.10 3.43 19.25
C LEU A 15 1.72 4.82 19.23
N ASN A 16 3.00 4.92 19.59
CA ASN A 16 3.70 6.19 19.45
C ASN A 16 4.04 6.43 17.98
N HIS A 17 3.09 7.04 17.27
CA HIS A 17 3.24 7.36 15.85
C HIS A 17 4.51 8.17 15.57
N GLU A 18 4.93 9.06 16.46
CA GLU A 18 6.18 9.83 16.30
C GLU A 18 7.40 8.89 16.22
N GLN A 19 7.51 7.92 17.14
CA GLN A 19 8.60 6.95 17.14
C GLN A 19 8.56 6.03 15.92
N VAL A 20 7.37 5.59 15.50
CA VAL A 20 7.18 4.83 14.25
C VAL A 20 7.68 5.64 13.06
N PHE A 21 7.30 6.91 12.94
CA PHE A 21 7.73 7.79 11.84
C PHE A 21 9.24 8.07 11.88
N GLU A 22 9.83 8.27 13.06
CA GLU A 22 11.28 8.42 13.18
C GLU A 22 12.04 7.17 12.75
N SER A 23 11.50 5.96 13.00
CA SER A 23 12.11 4.75 12.48
C SER A 23 11.90 4.54 10.99
N LEU A 24 10.76 4.95 10.43
CA LEU A 24 10.57 4.99 8.97
C LEU A 24 11.63 5.90 8.32
N LYS A 25 11.91 7.07 8.91
CA LYS A 25 13.01 7.96 8.47
C LYS A 25 14.38 7.29 8.56
N LYS A 26 14.67 6.60 9.67
CA LYS A 26 15.92 5.83 9.82
C LYS A 26 16.03 4.65 8.84
N ALA A 27 14.90 4.13 8.37
CA ALA A 27 14.80 3.14 7.31
C ALA A 27 14.88 3.75 5.90
N ASN A 28 15.37 4.99 5.79
CA ASN A 28 15.50 5.78 4.55
C ASN A 28 14.18 6.12 3.85
N LEU A 29 13.04 6.08 4.57
CA LEU A 29 11.78 6.59 4.03
C LEU A 29 11.64 8.08 4.33
N SER A 30 11.59 8.90 3.29
CA SER A 30 11.34 10.33 3.43
C SER A 30 9.84 10.55 3.59
N MET A 31 9.43 11.11 4.72
CA MET A 31 8.01 11.34 5.03
C MET A 31 7.77 12.70 5.69
N VAL A 32 6.65 13.33 5.35
CA VAL A 32 6.21 14.61 5.93
C VAL A 32 4.78 14.52 6.43
N GLU A 33 4.54 14.99 7.66
CA GLU A 33 3.18 15.10 8.19
C GLU A 33 2.47 16.29 7.57
N CYS A 34 1.22 16.08 7.18
CA CYS A 34 0.35 17.14 6.69
C CYS A 34 -0.93 17.17 7.52
N ALA A 35 -1.28 18.35 8.05
CA ALA A 35 -2.55 18.55 8.74
C ALA A 35 -3.74 18.42 7.77
N GLU A 36 -3.58 18.96 6.56
CA GLU A 36 -4.51 18.81 5.45
C GLU A 36 -3.76 18.41 4.18
N LEU A 37 -4.38 17.56 3.38
CA LEU A 37 -3.89 17.15 2.07
C LEU A 37 -4.86 17.64 0.99
N THR A 38 -4.31 18.39 0.05
CA THR A 38 -4.97 18.90 -1.15
C THR A 38 -4.04 18.68 -2.35
N ALA A 39 -4.54 18.88 -3.57
CA ALA A 39 -3.70 18.82 -4.76
C ALA A 39 -2.54 19.85 -4.69
N ALA A 40 -2.78 21.04 -4.14
CA ALA A 40 -1.77 22.08 -4.00
C ALA A 40 -0.69 21.69 -2.97
N THR A 41 -1.09 21.23 -1.78
CA THR A 41 -0.10 20.81 -0.76
C THR A 41 0.72 19.62 -1.23
N LEU A 42 0.10 18.66 -1.94
CA LEU A 42 0.85 17.57 -2.54
C LEU A 42 1.83 18.09 -3.59
N GLN A 43 1.52 19.14 -4.36
CA GLN A 43 2.45 19.69 -5.34
C GLN A 43 3.78 20.17 -4.73
N ASP A 44 3.74 20.65 -3.49
CA ASP A 44 4.93 21.12 -2.78
C ASP A 44 5.76 19.98 -2.16
N VAL A 45 5.20 18.76 -2.08
CA VAL A 45 5.91 17.59 -1.56
C VAL A 45 6.85 17.02 -2.65
N PRO A 46 8.15 16.83 -2.33
CA PRO A 46 9.09 16.17 -3.24
C PRO A 46 8.61 14.78 -3.63
N THR A 47 8.89 14.35 -4.87
CA THR A 47 8.40 13.07 -5.40
C THR A 47 8.91 11.83 -4.66
N GLU A 48 10.06 11.95 -4.03
CA GLU A 48 10.72 10.94 -3.20
C GLU A 48 10.23 10.95 -1.74
N THR A 49 9.36 11.89 -1.38
CA THR A 49 8.80 12.05 -0.04
C THR A 49 7.33 11.63 -0.04
N ALA A 50 6.95 10.74 0.88
CA ALA A 50 5.54 10.45 1.11
C ALA A 50 4.95 11.49 2.08
N ALA A 51 3.85 12.13 1.68
CA ALA A 51 3.05 12.87 2.64
C ALA A 51 2.24 11.87 3.48
N TYR A 52 2.00 12.16 4.75
CA TYR A 52 1.04 11.40 5.54
C TYR A 52 0.08 12.30 6.30
N VAL A 53 -1.15 11.84 6.46
CA VAL A 53 -2.21 12.55 7.18
C VAL A 53 -2.94 11.57 8.10
N LYS A 54 -3.30 12.06 9.28
CA LYS A 54 -4.03 11.30 10.29
C LYS A 54 -5.52 11.66 10.26
N PHE A 55 -6.35 10.63 10.34
CA PHE A 55 -7.79 10.72 10.46
C PHE A 55 -8.26 10.00 11.71
N ALA A 56 -9.31 10.51 12.35
CA ALA A 56 -9.93 9.81 13.47
C ALA A 56 -10.49 8.43 13.04
N CYS A 57 -10.53 7.49 13.97
CA CYS A 57 -11.38 6.29 13.83
C CYS A 57 -12.87 6.63 13.98
N GLN A 58 -13.74 5.69 13.62
CA GLN A 58 -15.20 5.87 13.53
C GLN A 58 -15.81 6.36 14.84
N ARG A 59 -15.32 5.86 15.99
CA ARG A 59 -15.80 6.28 17.32
C ARG A 59 -15.53 7.76 17.64
N ASN A 60 -14.56 8.37 16.98
CA ASN A 60 -14.12 9.77 17.18
C ASN A 60 -14.33 10.62 15.91
N TRP A 61 -15.10 10.13 14.94
CA TRP A 61 -15.30 10.80 13.66
C TRP A 61 -16.15 12.06 13.80
N THR A 62 -15.83 13.11 13.05
CA THR A 62 -16.56 14.39 13.06
C THR A 62 -16.90 14.84 11.65
N GLU A 63 -17.82 15.79 11.49
CA GLU A 63 -18.11 16.41 10.18
C GLU A 63 -16.88 17.11 9.57
N ALA A 64 -15.95 17.60 10.41
CA ALA A 64 -14.70 18.17 9.92
C ALA A 64 -13.80 17.11 9.26
N GLU A 65 -13.84 15.86 9.74
CA GLU A 65 -13.12 14.74 9.12
C GLU A 65 -13.70 14.40 7.73
N ASP A 66 -15.02 14.52 7.54
CA ASP A 66 -15.64 14.32 6.20
C ASP A 66 -15.08 15.33 5.18
N VAL A 67 -14.95 16.60 5.57
CA VAL A 67 -14.38 17.65 4.71
C VAL A 67 -12.90 17.41 4.42
N ARG A 68 -12.12 17.01 5.43
CA ARG A 68 -10.69 16.66 5.25
C ARG A 68 -10.53 15.45 4.33
N LEU A 69 -11.40 14.44 4.47
CA LEU A 69 -11.37 13.23 3.65
C LEU A 69 -11.78 13.52 2.21
N GLN A 70 -12.73 14.43 2.00
CA GLN A 70 -13.11 14.91 0.67
C GLN A 70 -11.92 15.55 -0.07
N LYS A 71 -11.19 16.45 0.58
CA LYS A 71 -10.00 17.09 0.00
C LYS A 71 -8.93 16.08 -0.44
N VAL A 72 -8.76 15.00 0.33
CA VAL A 72 -7.86 13.89 -0.03
C VAL A 72 -8.35 13.18 -1.29
N TYR A 73 -9.64 12.81 -1.34
CA TYR A 73 -10.22 12.16 -2.52
C TYR A 73 -10.06 13.02 -3.77
N ASP A 74 -10.38 14.30 -3.67
CA ASP A 74 -10.25 15.25 -4.78
C ASP A 74 -8.82 15.41 -5.28
N ALA A 75 -7.82 15.15 -4.44
CA ALA A 75 -6.42 15.21 -4.80
C ALA A 75 -5.87 13.88 -5.36
N ALA A 76 -6.60 12.79 -5.22
CA ALA A 76 -6.14 11.45 -5.59
C ALA A 76 -6.56 11.07 -7.01
N ASP A 77 -5.62 10.58 -7.81
CA ASP A 77 -5.90 9.94 -9.11
C ASP A 77 -5.97 8.41 -8.98
N PHE A 78 -5.35 7.87 -7.93
CA PHE A 78 -5.26 6.44 -7.64
C PHE A 78 -5.30 6.21 -6.13
N ILE A 79 -6.06 5.21 -5.68
CA ILE A 79 -6.22 4.84 -4.28
C ILE A 79 -5.90 3.36 -4.14
N LEU A 80 -4.82 3.05 -3.43
CA LEU A 80 -4.41 1.68 -3.12
C LEU A 80 -4.75 1.35 -1.66
N ASN A 81 -5.61 0.36 -1.44
CA ASN A 81 -5.73 -0.29 -0.15
C ASN A 81 -4.68 -1.40 -0.02
N LEU A 82 -3.97 -1.41 1.12
CA LEU A 82 -2.99 -2.44 1.46
C LEU A 82 -3.38 -3.09 2.78
N GLY A 83 -4.01 -4.26 2.72
CA GLY A 83 -4.32 -5.06 3.92
C GLY A 83 -5.37 -4.48 4.87
N ARG A 84 -6.02 -3.33 4.58
CA ARG A 84 -7.05 -2.77 5.46
C ARG A 84 -8.36 -3.54 5.30
N PRO A 85 -8.98 -4.01 6.39
CA PRO A 85 -10.31 -4.64 6.37
C PRO A 85 -11.40 -3.69 5.85
N GLY A 86 -12.38 -4.25 5.15
CA GLY A 86 -13.55 -3.54 4.62
C GLY A 86 -14.86 -4.10 5.18
N PRO A 87 -15.99 -3.42 4.91
CA PRO A 87 -17.28 -3.86 5.43
C PRO A 87 -17.80 -5.09 4.66
N GLY A 88 -18.39 -6.03 5.40
CA GLY A 88 -19.18 -7.11 4.85
C GLY A 88 -20.58 -6.66 4.41
N GLU A 89 -21.46 -7.62 4.13
CA GLU A 89 -22.83 -7.37 3.64
C GLU A 89 -23.65 -6.48 4.60
N GLU A 90 -23.50 -6.69 5.91
CA GLU A 90 -24.20 -5.95 6.96
C GLU A 90 -23.55 -4.59 7.29
N GLY A 91 -22.47 -4.22 6.60
CA GLY A 91 -21.75 -2.96 6.80
C GLY A 91 -20.70 -2.98 7.92
N GLU A 92 -20.60 -4.08 8.67
CA GLU A 92 -19.58 -4.27 9.70
C GLU A 92 -18.24 -4.67 9.10
N THR A 93 -17.16 -4.11 9.65
CA THR A 93 -15.78 -4.49 9.33
C THR A 93 -15.30 -5.52 10.35
N ARG A 94 -14.85 -6.70 9.90
CA ARG A 94 -14.45 -7.81 10.79
C ARG A 94 -13.02 -8.29 10.56
N ALA A 95 -12.35 -8.69 11.64
CA ALA A 95 -11.04 -9.32 11.61
C ALA A 95 -11.14 -10.78 11.13
N HIS A 96 -9.99 -11.41 10.89
CA HIS A 96 -9.89 -12.82 10.47
C HIS A 96 -10.58 -13.79 11.45
N ASP A 97 -10.64 -13.47 12.75
CA ASP A 97 -11.28 -14.25 13.81
C ASP A 97 -12.75 -13.85 14.07
N ARG A 98 -13.33 -13.04 13.17
CA ARG A 98 -14.68 -12.44 13.24
C ARG A 98 -14.85 -11.34 14.27
N ALA A 99 -13.79 -10.89 14.95
CA ALA A 99 -13.90 -9.74 15.84
C ALA A 99 -14.39 -8.50 15.08
N ASN A 100 -15.42 -7.83 15.59
CA ASN A 100 -15.94 -6.60 14.99
C ASN A 100 -14.97 -5.43 15.27
N MET A 101 -14.43 -4.85 14.20
CA MET A 101 -13.48 -3.74 14.24
C MET A 101 -14.08 -2.41 13.77
N THR A 102 -15.39 -2.38 13.49
CA THR A 102 -16.06 -1.22 12.88
C THR A 102 -15.82 0.09 13.63
N ALA A 103 -15.77 0.05 14.97
CA ALA A 103 -15.53 1.23 15.79
C ALA A 103 -14.11 1.82 15.65
N PHE A 104 -13.15 1.01 15.24
CA PHE A 104 -11.74 1.37 15.08
C PHE A 104 -11.36 1.67 13.61
N ASP A 105 -12.24 1.33 12.67
CA ASP A 105 -12.08 1.66 11.27
C ASP A 105 -12.23 3.19 11.04
N SER A 106 -11.59 3.74 10.01
CA SER A 106 -11.77 5.12 9.55
C SER A 106 -12.61 5.07 8.29
N SER A 107 -13.26 6.17 7.94
CA SER A 107 -14.25 6.23 6.85
C SER A 107 -13.66 6.15 5.42
N PHE A 108 -12.45 5.60 5.24
CA PHE A 108 -11.77 5.43 3.94
C PHE A 108 -12.57 4.55 2.96
N LYS A 109 -13.43 3.66 3.47
CA LYS A 109 -14.37 2.86 2.65
C LYS A 109 -15.25 3.70 1.74
N PHE A 110 -15.48 4.97 2.06
CA PHE A 110 -16.30 5.83 1.22
C PHE A 110 -15.62 6.20 -0.10
N PHE A 111 -14.28 6.09 -0.21
CA PHE A 111 -13.60 6.21 -1.50
C PHE A 111 -14.00 5.14 -2.51
N PHE A 112 -14.44 3.98 -2.02
CA PHE A 112 -14.84 2.83 -2.84
C PHE A 112 -16.36 2.74 -2.99
N THR A 113 -17.11 3.08 -1.93
CA THR A 113 -18.56 2.87 -1.87
C THR A 113 -19.39 4.09 -2.23
N ARG A 114 -18.84 5.30 -2.04
CA ARG A 114 -19.53 6.58 -2.27
C ARG A 114 -18.58 7.63 -2.89
N PRO A 115 -17.86 7.31 -3.98
CA PRO A 115 -16.96 8.27 -4.60
C PRO A 115 -17.67 9.57 -5.02
N GLU A 116 -18.95 9.48 -5.42
CA GLU A 116 -19.79 10.62 -5.78
C GLU A 116 -20.03 11.60 -4.63
N ARG A 117 -19.94 11.14 -3.37
CA ARG A 117 -20.04 12.00 -2.20
C ARG A 117 -18.88 13.00 -2.12
N PHE A 118 -17.73 12.62 -2.68
CA PHE A 118 -16.51 13.41 -2.56
C PHE A 118 -16.08 14.07 -3.84
N ALA A 119 -16.48 13.55 -5.01
CA ALA A 119 -16.10 14.09 -6.30
C ALA A 119 -16.57 15.54 -6.49
N LEU A 120 -15.74 16.52 -6.10
CA LEU A 120 -15.92 17.91 -6.49
C LEU A 120 -15.57 18.12 -7.97
N ARG A 121 -14.89 17.14 -8.57
CA ARG A 121 -14.54 17.04 -9.99
C ARG A 121 -15.44 15.98 -10.65
N PRO A 122 -16.55 16.35 -11.32
CA PRO A 122 -17.51 15.38 -11.87
C PRO A 122 -16.91 14.45 -12.94
N ASP A 123 -15.86 14.89 -13.63
CA ASP A 123 -15.16 14.12 -14.66
C ASP A 123 -13.95 13.32 -14.11
N HIS A 124 -13.70 13.36 -12.80
CA HIS A 124 -12.54 12.73 -12.18
C HIS A 124 -12.95 11.71 -11.12
N VAL A 125 -12.71 10.43 -11.40
CA VAL A 125 -12.91 9.34 -10.45
C VAL A 125 -11.56 8.66 -10.24
N ALA A 126 -11.11 8.62 -8.98
CA ALA A 126 -9.86 7.95 -8.65
C ALA A 126 -9.97 6.44 -8.92
N THR A 127 -8.95 5.86 -9.56
CA THR A 127 -8.90 4.39 -9.72
C THR A 127 -8.64 3.75 -8.37
N THR A 128 -9.45 2.76 -8.01
CA THR A 128 -9.31 2.03 -6.75
C THR A 128 -8.62 0.69 -6.96
N ALA A 129 -7.69 0.36 -6.07
CA ALA A 129 -7.00 -0.92 -6.08
C ALA A 129 -6.90 -1.49 -4.67
N VAL A 130 -6.79 -2.81 -4.59
CA VAL A 130 -6.48 -3.52 -3.35
C VAL A 130 -5.38 -4.54 -3.57
N ILE A 131 -4.50 -4.67 -2.60
CA ILE A 131 -3.70 -5.87 -2.37
C ILE A 131 -4.24 -6.52 -1.10
N GLY A 132 -4.81 -7.72 -1.25
CA GLY A 132 -5.42 -8.48 -0.16
C GLY A 132 -4.96 -9.94 -0.13
N GLU A 133 -5.09 -10.56 1.03
CA GLU A 133 -4.70 -11.96 1.25
C GLU A 133 -5.89 -12.85 1.61
N LEU A 134 -6.79 -12.37 2.47
CA LEU A 134 -7.83 -13.19 3.07
C LEU A 134 -9.19 -13.00 2.41
N GLY A 135 -9.47 -11.81 1.90
CA GLY A 135 -10.75 -11.43 1.30
C GLY A 135 -11.65 -10.56 2.18
N ASN A 136 -11.25 -10.29 3.43
CA ASN A 136 -11.92 -9.32 4.29
C ASN A 136 -11.41 -7.88 4.04
N GLU A 137 -10.43 -7.68 3.17
CA GLU A 137 -9.85 -6.37 2.86
C GLU A 137 -10.76 -5.51 1.97
N LEU A 138 -10.79 -4.21 2.24
CA LEU A 138 -11.52 -3.22 1.46
C LEU A 138 -11.08 -3.25 -0.01
N GLY A 139 -12.01 -3.55 -0.91
CA GLY A 139 -11.74 -3.72 -2.35
C GLY A 139 -11.80 -5.16 -2.85
N MET A 140 -11.83 -6.16 -1.95
CA MET A 140 -11.86 -7.58 -2.31
C MET A 140 -13.24 -8.10 -2.76
N GLY A 141 -14.28 -7.26 -2.76
CA GLY A 141 -15.67 -7.68 -3.00
C GLY A 141 -15.95 -8.36 -4.34
N ARG A 142 -15.09 -8.19 -5.36
CA ARG A 142 -15.20 -8.97 -6.61
C ARG A 142 -14.99 -10.47 -6.41
N LEU A 143 -14.29 -10.85 -5.34
CA LEU A 143 -13.94 -12.23 -5.00
C LEU A 143 -14.84 -12.80 -3.90
N ILE A 144 -15.90 -12.10 -3.48
CA ILE A 144 -16.71 -12.49 -2.31
C ILE A 144 -17.22 -13.93 -2.37
N ASN A 145 -17.66 -14.41 -3.54
CA ASN A 145 -18.11 -15.79 -3.68
C ASN A 145 -16.97 -16.80 -3.44
N CYS A 146 -15.79 -16.52 -4.00
CA CYS A 146 -14.60 -17.34 -3.76
C CYS A 146 -14.20 -17.32 -2.28
N VAL A 147 -14.30 -16.16 -1.63
CA VAL A 147 -14.01 -16.01 -0.19
C VAL A 147 -14.98 -16.84 0.64
N LYS A 148 -16.29 -16.72 0.41
CA LYS A 148 -17.33 -17.51 1.09
C LYS A 148 -17.11 -19.02 0.94
N GLU A 149 -16.67 -19.46 -0.22
CA GLU A 149 -16.45 -20.88 -0.53
C GLU A 149 -15.14 -21.45 0.05
N ASN A 150 -14.07 -20.67 0.10
CA ASN A 150 -12.71 -21.19 0.31
C ASN A 150 -12.00 -20.66 1.56
N VAL A 151 -12.53 -19.62 2.21
CA VAL A 151 -11.90 -18.97 3.36
C VAL A 151 -12.65 -19.32 4.63
N GLU A 152 -11.91 -19.65 5.69
CA GLU A 152 -12.49 -19.89 7.01
C GLU A 152 -13.25 -18.63 7.47
N TYR A 153 -14.50 -18.80 7.89
CA TYR A 153 -15.42 -17.71 8.21
C TYR A 153 -15.69 -16.74 7.04
N GLY A 154 -15.47 -17.13 5.79
CA GLY A 154 -15.65 -16.27 4.62
C GLY A 154 -17.03 -15.64 4.50
N GLU A 155 -18.08 -16.31 4.95
CA GLU A 155 -19.45 -15.76 5.07
C GLU A 155 -19.55 -14.62 6.09
N ASP A 156 -18.78 -14.69 7.18
CA ASP A 156 -18.82 -13.70 8.26
C ASP A 156 -17.90 -12.50 7.97
N ILE A 157 -16.71 -12.76 7.42
CA ILE A 157 -15.62 -11.77 7.31
C ILE A 157 -15.49 -11.16 5.91
N GLY A 158 -16.05 -11.80 4.89
CA GLY A 158 -15.85 -11.40 3.50
C GLY A 158 -16.27 -9.95 3.23
N CYS A 159 -15.36 -9.16 2.66
CA CYS A 159 -15.64 -7.79 2.27
C CYS A 159 -16.55 -7.77 1.05
N ASN A 160 -17.61 -6.96 1.07
CA ASN A 160 -18.58 -6.87 -0.04
C ASN A 160 -18.29 -5.69 -0.98
N VAL A 161 -17.21 -4.94 -0.75
CA VAL A 161 -16.87 -3.73 -1.49
C VAL A 161 -15.81 -4.04 -2.56
N PRO A 162 -16.13 -3.91 -3.86
CA PRO A 162 -15.15 -4.13 -4.93
C PRO A 162 -14.25 -2.91 -5.16
N ALA A 163 -13.00 -3.16 -5.54
CA ALA A 163 -12.10 -2.18 -6.16
C ALA A 163 -12.11 -2.34 -7.69
N ASP A 164 -11.55 -1.38 -8.42
CA ASP A 164 -11.34 -1.48 -9.87
C ASP A 164 -10.30 -2.55 -10.20
N LEU A 165 -9.25 -2.63 -9.39
CA LEU A 165 -8.15 -3.59 -9.49
C LEU A 165 -8.01 -4.39 -8.19
N THR A 166 -7.89 -5.70 -8.31
CA THR A 166 -7.72 -6.60 -7.16
C THR A 166 -6.49 -7.47 -7.38
N LEU A 167 -5.51 -7.38 -6.47
CA LEU A 167 -4.33 -8.23 -6.44
C LEU A 167 -4.40 -9.14 -5.21
N VAL A 168 -4.46 -10.44 -5.44
CA VAL A 168 -4.40 -11.45 -4.38
C VAL A 168 -2.96 -11.84 -4.16
N ALA A 169 -2.51 -11.85 -2.91
CA ALA A 169 -1.16 -12.25 -2.53
C ALA A 169 -1.16 -13.11 -1.27
N THR A 170 -0.06 -13.84 -1.04
CA THR A 170 0.12 -14.69 0.16
C THR A 170 0.08 -13.88 1.45
N THR A 171 0.66 -12.69 1.40
CA THR A 171 0.53 -11.61 2.39
C THR A 171 0.40 -10.28 1.64
N ALA A 172 -0.25 -9.29 2.25
CA ALA A 172 -0.33 -7.96 1.65
C ALA A 172 1.07 -7.33 1.40
N ASN A 173 2.02 -7.54 2.32
CA ASN A 173 3.39 -7.04 2.20
C ASN A 173 4.11 -7.63 0.98
N TRP A 174 3.99 -8.94 0.75
CA TRP A 174 4.62 -9.60 -0.39
C TRP A 174 4.01 -9.13 -1.71
N GLY A 175 2.70 -8.89 -1.73
CA GLY A 175 2.01 -8.28 -2.86
C GLY A 175 2.55 -6.87 -3.16
N ALA A 176 2.76 -6.03 -2.14
CA ALA A 176 3.33 -4.70 -2.31
C ALA A 176 4.77 -4.74 -2.82
N TRP A 177 5.61 -5.63 -2.29
CA TRP A 177 6.97 -5.81 -2.79
C TRP A 177 6.98 -6.32 -4.23
N GLY A 178 6.09 -7.26 -4.58
CA GLY A 178 5.92 -7.76 -5.95
C GLY A 178 5.48 -6.66 -6.91
N LEU A 179 4.53 -5.82 -6.52
CA LEU A 179 4.10 -4.65 -7.29
C LEU A 179 5.27 -3.69 -7.50
N SER A 180 6.04 -3.38 -6.45
CA SER A 180 7.23 -2.53 -6.53
C SER A 180 8.29 -3.10 -7.49
N ALA A 181 8.56 -4.41 -7.44
CA ALA A 181 9.48 -5.09 -8.35
C ALA A 181 9.00 -4.95 -9.81
N MET A 182 7.71 -5.15 -10.08
CA MET A 182 7.14 -5.00 -11.42
C MET A 182 7.22 -3.55 -11.93
N LEU A 183 6.88 -2.57 -11.08
CA LEU A 183 7.01 -1.15 -11.44
C LEU A 183 8.46 -0.79 -11.75
N THR A 184 9.42 -1.33 -10.99
CA THR A 184 10.85 -1.15 -11.24
C THR A 184 11.26 -1.63 -12.63
N LEU A 185 10.82 -2.83 -13.01
CA LEU A 185 11.12 -3.41 -14.32
C LEU A 185 10.47 -2.59 -15.45
N LEU A 186 9.19 -2.21 -15.29
CA LEU A 186 8.44 -1.44 -16.28
C LEU A 186 9.02 -0.03 -16.47
N SER A 187 9.32 0.69 -15.39
CA SER A 187 9.97 2.01 -15.44
C SER A 187 11.32 1.93 -16.15
N THR A 188 12.13 0.91 -15.85
CA THR A 188 13.42 0.71 -16.54
C THR A 188 13.23 0.43 -18.02
N ALA A 189 12.29 -0.44 -18.37
CA ALA A 189 11.98 -0.77 -19.77
C ALA A 189 11.46 0.46 -20.55
N ALA A 190 10.73 1.35 -19.88
CA ALA A 190 10.27 2.63 -20.43
C ALA A 190 11.39 3.70 -20.53
N GLY A 191 12.60 3.41 -20.04
CA GLY A 191 13.74 4.33 -20.07
C GLY A 191 13.69 5.43 -18.99
N GLU A 192 12.87 5.24 -17.95
CA GLU A 192 12.84 6.17 -16.82
C GLU A 192 14.16 6.12 -16.05
N LYS A 193 14.63 7.29 -15.59
CA LYS A 193 15.83 7.42 -14.76
C LYS A 193 15.52 7.20 -13.30
N THR A 194 14.89 6.07 -12.98
CA THR A 194 14.55 5.70 -11.60
C THR A 194 15.50 4.59 -11.13
N SER A 195 16.09 4.76 -9.95
CA SER A 195 16.95 3.71 -9.38
C SER A 195 16.09 2.54 -8.92
N ALA A 196 16.44 1.33 -9.32
CA ALA A 196 15.76 0.12 -8.86
C ALA A 196 15.84 -0.04 -7.33
N GLU A 197 16.97 0.40 -6.75
CA GLU A 197 17.19 0.46 -5.31
C GLU A 197 16.25 1.45 -4.60
N SER A 198 15.75 2.47 -5.31
CA SER A 198 14.78 3.42 -4.75
C SER A 198 13.34 2.91 -4.73
N LEU A 199 12.99 1.96 -5.61
CA LEU A 199 11.62 1.46 -5.71
C LEU A 199 11.40 0.19 -4.89
N LEU A 200 12.37 -0.72 -4.88
CA LEU A 200 12.27 -2.00 -4.18
C LEU A 200 12.94 -1.90 -2.80
N PRO A 201 12.22 -2.13 -1.68
CA PRO A 201 12.82 -2.04 -0.35
C PRO A 201 13.88 -3.12 -0.14
N ASP A 202 14.86 -2.83 0.71
CA ASP A 202 15.88 -3.79 1.12
C ASP A 202 15.53 -4.48 2.44
N VAL A 203 16.18 -5.60 2.73
CA VAL A 203 15.87 -6.40 3.93
C VAL A 203 16.20 -5.65 5.22
N LEU A 204 17.24 -4.82 5.25
CA LEU A 204 17.66 -4.14 6.49
C LEU A 204 16.65 -3.05 6.87
N SER A 205 16.17 -2.27 5.90
CA SER A 205 15.12 -1.28 6.14
C SER A 205 13.84 -1.95 6.64
N GLN A 206 13.40 -3.05 6.03
CA GLN A 206 12.18 -3.74 6.48
C GLN A 206 12.33 -4.37 7.89
N LYS A 207 13.51 -4.93 8.21
CA LYS A 207 13.82 -5.41 9.58
C LYS A 207 13.70 -4.28 10.61
N LEU A 208 14.26 -3.11 10.30
CA LEU A 208 14.18 -1.95 11.19
C LEU A 208 12.73 -1.48 11.40
N ILE A 209 11.94 -1.43 10.32
CA ILE A 209 10.53 -1.02 10.37
C ILE A 209 9.72 -2.00 11.23
N LEU A 210 9.82 -3.32 10.97
CA LEU A 210 9.08 -4.32 11.75
C LEU A 210 9.44 -4.23 13.24
N LYS A 211 10.74 -4.20 13.54
CA LYS A 211 11.21 -4.12 14.92
C LYS A 211 10.65 -2.90 15.65
N THR A 212 10.70 -1.71 15.03
CA THR A 212 10.12 -0.53 15.66
C THR A 212 8.61 -0.63 15.79
N LEU A 213 7.89 -1.10 14.77
CA LEU A 213 6.43 -1.26 14.87
C LEU A 213 6.06 -2.11 16.08
N VAL A 214 6.75 -3.24 16.28
CA VAL A 214 6.55 -4.14 17.43
C VAL A 214 6.89 -3.47 18.76
N GLU A 215 8.03 -2.77 18.85
CA GLU A 215 8.46 -2.02 20.05
C GLU A 215 7.43 -0.95 20.44
N GLU A 216 6.89 -0.23 19.46
CA GLU A 216 5.91 0.84 19.63
C GLU A 216 4.48 0.34 19.82
N GLY A 217 4.26 -0.97 19.66
CA GLY A 217 3.04 -1.64 20.11
C GLY A 217 2.16 -2.25 19.04
N ALA A 218 2.61 -2.28 17.78
CA ALA A 218 2.00 -3.10 16.76
C ALA A 218 2.03 -4.58 17.19
N ARG A 219 0.97 -5.30 16.83
CA ARG A 219 0.78 -6.70 17.18
C ARG A 219 0.59 -7.51 15.91
N CYS A 220 1.03 -8.76 15.96
CA CYS A 220 0.68 -9.72 14.93
C CYS A 220 -0.84 -9.95 14.95
N GLY A 221 -1.46 -9.90 13.78
CA GLY A 221 -2.91 -10.07 13.62
C GLY A 221 -3.41 -11.43 14.08
N LEU A 222 -2.58 -12.49 14.04
CA LEU A 222 -2.97 -13.84 14.45
C LEU A 222 -2.78 -14.11 15.94
N THR A 223 -1.63 -13.70 16.50
CA THR A 223 -1.28 -14.01 17.89
C THR A 223 -1.73 -12.94 18.87
N TRP A 224 -2.09 -11.75 18.37
CA TRP A 224 -2.43 -10.56 19.16
C TRP A 224 -1.32 -10.11 20.13
N THR A 225 -0.09 -10.57 19.92
CA THR A 225 1.10 -10.28 20.73
C THR A 225 2.08 -9.42 19.95
N ARG A 226 3.02 -8.81 20.67
CA ARG A 226 4.10 -7.97 20.10
C ARG A 226 5.26 -8.87 19.64
N ASP A 227 4.98 -9.70 18.66
CA ASP A 227 5.95 -10.61 18.06
C ASP A 227 6.36 -10.11 16.68
N GLU A 228 7.59 -10.43 16.26
CA GLU A 228 8.07 -10.19 14.90
C GLU A 228 7.52 -11.24 13.92
N ILE A 229 6.20 -11.42 13.95
CA ILE A 229 5.45 -12.31 13.07
C ILE A 229 4.56 -11.43 12.19
N ILE A 230 4.63 -11.64 10.87
CA ILE A 230 3.79 -10.96 9.89
C ILE A 230 2.81 -12.01 9.36
N ASP A 231 1.52 -11.79 9.63
CA ASP A 231 0.44 -12.74 9.39
C ASP A 231 0.78 -14.11 9.99
N ARG A 232 0.99 -15.13 9.15
CA ARG A 232 1.36 -16.49 9.58
C ARG A 232 2.85 -16.82 9.47
N PHE A 233 3.68 -15.84 9.12
CA PHE A 233 5.10 -16.06 8.83
C PHE A 233 5.98 -15.38 9.87
N GLU A 234 6.92 -16.14 10.41
CA GLU A 234 8.08 -15.60 11.13
C GLU A 234 8.82 -14.58 10.24
N SER A 235 9.38 -13.53 10.84
CA SER A 235 10.04 -12.45 10.09
C SER A 235 11.10 -12.95 9.11
N GLU A 236 11.84 -14.01 9.46
CA GLU A 236 12.89 -14.58 8.60
C GLU A 236 12.37 -15.09 7.24
N GLU A 237 11.15 -15.63 7.17
CA GLU A 237 10.55 -16.05 5.89
C GLU A 237 10.24 -14.83 4.99
N ASN A 238 9.82 -13.72 5.60
CA ASN A 238 9.60 -12.46 4.87
C ASN A 238 10.90 -11.91 4.28
N TRP A 239 12.02 -12.04 5.02
CA TRP A 239 13.33 -11.58 4.57
C TRP A 239 13.90 -12.43 3.44
N LYS A 240 13.72 -13.75 3.51
CA LYS A 240 14.08 -14.66 2.41
C LYS A 240 13.32 -14.29 1.14
N PHE A 241 12.00 -14.17 1.24
CA PHE A 241 11.15 -13.81 0.10
C PHE A 241 11.58 -12.48 -0.53
N LEU A 242 11.74 -11.43 0.27
CA LEU A 242 12.15 -10.12 -0.25
C LEU A 242 13.54 -10.16 -0.90
N ASN A 243 14.49 -10.86 -0.29
CA ASN A 243 15.83 -11.01 -0.88
C ASN A 243 15.79 -11.75 -2.22
N GLU A 244 15.04 -12.85 -2.32
CA GLU A 244 14.88 -13.60 -3.57
C GLU A 244 14.21 -12.74 -4.67
N LEU A 245 13.14 -12.02 -4.32
CA LEU A 245 12.47 -11.10 -5.23
C LEU A 245 13.42 -10.00 -5.74
N ARG A 246 14.26 -9.44 -4.85
CA ARG A 246 15.30 -8.47 -5.23
C ARG A 246 16.29 -9.09 -6.20
N GLN A 247 16.85 -10.24 -5.87
CA GLN A 247 17.84 -10.92 -6.71
C GLN A 247 17.27 -11.22 -8.10
N LEU A 248 16.03 -11.68 -8.17
CA LEU A 248 15.33 -11.93 -9.43
C LEU A 248 15.18 -10.63 -10.23
N THR A 249 14.67 -9.57 -9.60
CA THR A 249 14.45 -8.26 -10.23
C THR A 249 15.76 -7.68 -10.79
N PHE A 250 16.84 -7.65 -10.00
CA PHE A 250 18.13 -7.14 -10.45
C PHE A 250 18.76 -7.99 -11.56
N SER A 251 18.53 -9.31 -11.55
CA SER A 251 19.00 -10.19 -12.62
C SER A 251 18.29 -9.88 -13.95
N PHE A 252 16.98 -9.61 -13.92
CA PHE A 252 16.23 -9.17 -15.10
C PHE A 252 16.69 -7.80 -15.60
N LEU A 253 16.92 -6.83 -14.71
CA LEU A 253 17.39 -5.50 -15.09
C LEU A 253 18.74 -5.56 -15.83
N LYS A 254 19.68 -6.37 -15.34
CA LYS A 254 20.98 -6.60 -16.00
C LYS A 254 20.81 -7.18 -17.40
N SER A 255 19.89 -8.13 -17.57
CA SER A 255 19.55 -8.71 -18.87
C SER A 255 19.03 -7.65 -19.86
N ILE A 256 18.09 -6.80 -19.42
CA ILE A 256 17.50 -5.73 -20.25
C ILE A 256 18.58 -4.72 -20.68
N GLN A 257 19.45 -4.30 -19.76
CA GLN A 257 20.53 -3.35 -20.06
C GLN A 257 21.61 -3.96 -20.99
N GLY A 258 21.92 -5.25 -20.82
CA GLY A 258 22.83 -5.99 -21.69
C GLY A 258 22.33 -6.09 -23.13
N GLN A 259 21.02 -6.27 -23.33
CA GLN A 259 20.42 -6.30 -24.67
C GLN A 259 20.45 -4.91 -25.35
N ASN A 260 20.13 -3.85 -24.61
CA ASN A 260 20.14 -2.48 -25.14
C ASN A 260 21.54 -2.00 -25.58
N SER A 261 22.59 -2.40 -24.85
CA SER A 261 23.98 -2.09 -25.21
C SER A 261 24.47 -2.86 -26.45
N ALA A 262 24.03 -4.11 -26.64
CA ALA A 262 24.36 -4.90 -27.84
C ALA A 262 23.69 -4.37 -29.13
N THR A 263 22.49 -3.79 -29.03
CA THR A 263 21.78 -3.19 -30.18
C THR A 263 22.32 -1.81 -30.58
N GLY A 264 22.92 -1.06 -29.65
CA GLY A 264 23.50 0.27 -29.91
C GLY A 264 24.83 0.25 -30.68
N HIS A 265 25.53 -0.88 -30.75
CA HIS A 265 26.80 -1.02 -31.48
C HIS A 265 26.65 -1.43 -32.95
N ARG A 266 25.43 -1.62 -33.47
CA ARG A 266 25.20 -2.00 -34.88
C ARG A 266 24.90 -0.84 -35.84
N SER A 267 24.99 0.43 -35.42
CA SER A 267 24.62 1.59 -36.25
C SER A 267 25.79 2.46 -36.75
N HIS A 268 27.04 1.99 -36.71
CA HIS A 268 28.18 2.67 -37.35
C HIS A 268 28.96 1.71 -38.25
N GLY A 269 28.47 1.53 -39.47
CA GLY A 269 29.19 0.80 -40.50
C GLY A 269 28.36 0.60 -41.74
N GLU A 270 28.35 1.63 -42.61
CA GLU A 270 28.40 1.53 -44.08
C GLU A 270 27.95 2.87 -44.71
N ARG A 271 28.90 3.81 -44.86
CA ARG A 271 28.91 4.67 -46.03
C ARG A 271 29.82 4.00 -47.05
N VAL A 272 29.23 3.20 -47.92
CA VAL A 272 29.88 2.78 -49.16
C VAL A 272 29.77 3.95 -50.13
N GLY A 273 30.93 4.45 -50.59
CA GLY A 273 31.00 5.51 -51.57
C GLY A 273 30.57 5.03 -52.95
N TYR A 274 29.94 5.93 -53.69
CA TYR A 274 30.18 6.25 -55.10
C TYR A 274 29.85 7.73 -55.30
#